data_AF-A0A7Y5I125-F1
#
_entry.id   AF-A0A7Y5I125-F1
#
_cell.length_a   1.000
_cell.length_b   1.000
_cell.length_c   1.000
_cell.angle_alpha   90.00
_cell.angle_beta   90.00
_cell.angle_gamma   90.00
#
_symmetry.space_group_name_H-M   'P 1'
#
loop_
_entity.id
_entity.type
_entity.pdbx_description
1 polymer ?
#
loop_
_entity_poly.entity_id
_entity_poly.type
_entity_poly.pdbx_seq_one_letter_code
_entity_poly.pdbx_strand_id
1 'polypeptide(L)'
;MSPHTFLWHDYETFGANTRRDRPAQFAAIRTDAELNEIAEPVMLYCKPPNDYLPDPQSCLITGITPQVAWERGVPEREFAARIEAEMARPGTVGVGYNTIRFDDEITRFMFWRNLIDPYAREWQNQCGRWDLLDVVRLAYALRPDGIVWPTKEDGTQSFKLEHLTQANGLQHEAAHDALSDVRATIALARLVRQHNPRLFDFAFSLHKKDRVAAELRLPATAHTARPFLHVSGMFPAERGCLAVMWPLASHPTNKNEIIAWDLAHDPRELALLDTETLRLRMFTRTADLPEGVTRLPIKTVHLNKSPMVVGNVKTLTPAL
;
A
#
# COMPACT_ATOMS: atom_id res chain seq x y z
N MET A 1 5.54 27.56 -3.59
CA MET A 1 4.63 26.43 -3.33
C MET A 1 4.81 26.07 -1.87
N SER A 2 3.74 26.04 -1.07
CA SER A 2 3.87 25.50 0.29
C SER A 2 4.33 24.04 0.20
N PRO A 3 5.31 23.60 0.99
CA PRO A 3 5.74 22.20 0.99
C PRO A 3 4.55 21.30 1.35
N HIS A 4 4.52 20.09 0.77
CA HIS A 4 3.52 19.09 1.13
C HIS A 4 3.69 18.68 2.59
N THR A 5 2.63 18.17 3.20
CA THR A 5 2.69 17.52 4.53
C THR A 5 2.30 16.06 4.37
N PHE A 6 2.84 15.21 5.23
CA PHE A 6 2.38 13.83 5.35
C PHE A 6 1.38 13.74 6.49
N LEU A 7 0.28 13.04 6.26
CA LEU A 7 -0.60 12.59 7.33
C LEU A 7 -0.45 11.08 7.43
N TRP A 8 0.39 10.66 8.38
CA TRP A 8 0.63 9.26 8.71
C TRP A 8 -0.57 8.76 9.49
N HIS A 9 -1.22 7.68 9.05
CA HIS A 9 -2.42 7.18 9.69
C HIS A 9 -2.50 5.67 9.67
N ASP A 10 -3.31 5.15 10.60
CA ASP A 10 -3.63 3.74 10.73
C ASP A 10 -5.03 3.58 11.37
N TYR A 11 -5.71 2.50 11.04
CA TYR A 11 -6.97 2.11 11.66
C TYR A 11 -6.84 0.76 12.37
N GLU A 12 -7.41 0.70 13.57
CA GLU A 12 -7.88 -0.56 14.12
C GLU A 12 -9.34 -0.77 13.73
N THR A 13 -9.68 -1.96 13.24
CA THR A 13 -11.03 -2.29 12.75
C THR A 13 -11.63 -3.49 13.47
N PHE A 14 -12.96 -3.57 13.45
CA PHE A 14 -13.69 -4.72 13.98
C PHE A 14 -13.75 -5.92 13.01
N GLY A 15 -12.91 -5.92 11.97
CA GLY A 15 -12.86 -6.98 10.97
C GLY A 15 -12.05 -6.63 9.73
N ALA A 16 -11.62 -7.64 8.98
CA ALA A 16 -10.76 -7.49 7.81
C ALA A 16 -11.50 -7.16 6.50
N ASN A 17 -12.83 -7.22 6.47
CA ASN A 17 -13.60 -6.90 5.27
C ASN A 17 -13.86 -5.40 5.19
N THR A 18 -13.02 -4.68 4.44
CA THR A 18 -13.07 -3.22 4.32
C THR A 18 -14.41 -2.65 3.86
N ARG A 19 -15.22 -3.45 3.16
CA ARG A 19 -16.56 -3.07 2.68
C ARG A 19 -17.65 -3.19 3.74
N ARG A 20 -17.52 -4.13 4.68
CA ARG A 20 -18.59 -4.51 5.62
C ARG A 20 -18.26 -4.16 7.07
N ASP A 21 -17.01 -4.37 7.46
CA ASP A 21 -16.57 -4.17 8.82
C ASP A 21 -16.38 -2.69 9.13
N ARG A 22 -16.45 -2.37 10.43
CA ARG A 22 -16.48 -0.99 10.92
C ARG A 22 -15.13 -0.61 11.53
N PRO A 23 -14.68 0.65 11.36
CA PRO A 23 -13.53 1.14 12.09
C PRO A 23 -13.83 1.15 13.60
N ALA A 24 -12.83 0.82 14.40
CA ALA A 24 -12.89 0.85 15.87
C ALA A 24 -12.10 2.06 16.41
N GLN A 25 -10.90 2.28 15.88
CA GLN A 25 -10.01 3.39 16.22
C GLN A 25 -9.36 3.94 14.95
N PHE A 26 -9.00 5.22 14.98
CA PHE A 26 -8.14 5.88 14.00
C PHE A 26 -7.07 6.65 14.75
N ALA A 27 -5.82 6.52 14.32
CA ALA A 27 -4.75 7.38 14.76
C ALA A 27 -4.09 8.06 13.56
N ALA A 28 -3.63 9.29 13.77
CA ALA A 28 -2.80 9.97 12.78
C ALA A 28 -1.80 10.95 13.40
N ILE A 29 -0.68 11.13 12.71
CA ILE A 29 0.34 12.13 13.03
C ILE A 29 0.65 12.90 11.75
N ARG A 30 0.69 14.23 11.86
CA ARG A 30 1.08 15.08 10.75
C ARG A 30 2.55 15.45 10.83
N THR A 31 3.27 15.27 9.73
CA THR A 31 4.66 15.73 9.60
C THR A 31 4.83 16.71 8.45
N ASP A 32 5.88 17.52 8.54
CA ASP A 32 6.43 18.20 7.37
C ASP A 32 7.07 17.21 6.38
N ALA A 33 7.57 17.74 5.26
CA ALA A 33 8.28 16.95 4.26
C ALA A 33 9.59 16.33 4.78
N GLU A 34 10.16 16.87 5.86
CA GLU A 34 11.37 16.38 6.55
C GLU A 34 11.06 15.30 7.61
N LEU A 35 9.81 14.87 7.70
CA LEU A 35 9.32 13.87 8.65
C LEU A 35 9.33 14.35 10.11
N ASN A 36 9.35 15.66 10.37
CA ASN A 36 9.20 16.23 11.72
C ASN A 36 7.71 16.41 12.06
N GLU A 37 7.28 16.04 13.27
CA GLU A 37 5.90 16.24 13.72
C GLU A 37 5.58 17.74 13.82
N ILE A 38 4.46 18.16 13.23
CA ILE A 38 4.06 19.59 13.14
C ILE A 38 2.67 19.88 13.70
N ALA A 39 2.00 18.88 14.25
CA ALA A 39 0.71 19.02 14.92
C ALA A 39 0.56 17.94 15.98
N GLU A 40 -0.35 18.17 16.94
CA GLU A 40 -0.72 17.17 17.92
C GLU A 40 -1.25 15.89 17.24
N PRO A 41 -0.89 14.70 17.74
CA PRO A 41 -1.46 13.45 17.26
C PRO A 41 -2.99 13.43 17.38
N VAL A 42 -3.63 12.85 16.38
CA VAL A 42 -5.08 12.58 16.38
C VAL A 42 -5.29 11.14 16.80
N MET A 43 -6.15 10.92 17.78
CA MET A 43 -6.61 9.60 18.19
C MET A 43 -8.12 9.66 18.41
N LEU A 44 -8.87 8.83 17.69
CA LEU A 44 -10.32 8.80 17.71
C LEU A 44 -10.80 7.35 17.84
N TYR A 45 -11.86 7.13 18.60
CA TYR A 45 -12.62 5.87 18.59
C TYR A 45 -13.94 6.08 17.85
N CYS A 46 -14.43 5.04 17.17
CA CYS A 46 -15.71 5.07 16.48
C CYS A 46 -16.71 4.15 17.19
N LYS A 47 -17.88 4.67 17.57
CA LYS A 47 -18.95 3.84 18.15
C LYS A 47 -19.49 2.90 17.07
N PRO A 48 -19.44 1.56 17.27
CA PRO A 48 -20.07 0.64 16.33
C PRO A 48 -21.60 0.79 16.39
N PRO A 49 -22.31 0.69 15.25
CA PRO A 49 -23.77 0.81 15.24
C PRO A 49 -24.44 -0.43 15.86
N ASN A 50 -25.69 -0.28 16.29
CA ASN A 50 -26.44 -1.34 16.97
C ASN A 50 -26.83 -2.54 16.08
N ASP A 51 -26.61 -2.44 14.77
CA ASP A 51 -26.93 -3.46 13.76
C ASP A 51 -25.69 -4.26 13.31
N TYR A 52 -24.55 -4.08 13.97
CA TYR A 52 -23.28 -4.72 13.62
C TYR A 52 -22.69 -5.49 14.80
N LEU A 53 -22.16 -6.68 14.52
CA LEU A 53 -21.41 -7.48 15.49
C LEU A 53 -19.95 -7.59 15.04
N PRO A 54 -18.98 -7.13 15.86
CA PRO A 54 -17.56 -7.27 15.56
C PRO A 54 -17.10 -8.71 15.36
N ASP A 55 -16.11 -8.90 14.49
CA ASP A 55 -15.36 -10.15 14.41
C ASP A 55 -14.59 -10.37 15.72
N PRO A 56 -14.83 -11.48 16.46
CA PRO A 56 -14.18 -11.71 17.75
C PRO A 56 -12.65 -11.76 17.65
N GLN A 57 -12.09 -12.29 16.57
CA GLN A 57 -10.65 -12.39 16.40
C GLN A 57 -10.01 -11.00 16.25
N SER A 58 -10.67 -10.10 15.52
CA SER A 58 -10.22 -8.71 15.39
C SER A 58 -10.21 -7.99 16.74
N CYS A 59 -11.25 -8.16 17.57
CA CYS A 59 -11.24 -7.62 18.94
C CYS A 59 -10.09 -8.16 19.80
N LEU A 60 -9.68 -9.41 19.61
CA LEU A 60 -8.53 -10.00 20.33
C LEU A 60 -7.19 -9.44 19.85
N ILE A 61 -7.05 -9.21 18.53
CA ILE A 61 -5.82 -8.64 17.95
C ILE A 61 -5.64 -7.20 18.38
N THR A 62 -6.69 -6.39 18.25
CA THR A 62 -6.66 -4.95 18.55
C THR A 62 -6.74 -4.64 20.04
N GLY A 63 -7.26 -5.57 20.85
CA GLY A 63 -7.61 -5.33 22.25
C GLY A 63 -8.79 -4.35 22.44
N ILE A 64 -9.44 -3.91 21.37
CA ILE A 64 -10.57 -2.97 21.42
C ILE A 64 -11.87 -3.76 21.41
N THR A 65 -12.60 -3.71 22.53
CA THR A 65 -13.95 -4.28 22.61
C THR A 65 -14.99 -3.27 22.10
N PRO A 66 -16.16 -3.71 21.60
CA PRO A 66 -17.24 -2.80 21.23
C PRO A 66 -17.69 -1.91 22.39
N GLN A 67 -17.58 -2.38 23.64
CA GLN A 67 -17.87 -1.61 24.85
C GLN A 67 -16.91 -0.42 25.01
N VAL A 68 -15.60 -0.66 24.84
CA VAL A 68 -14.59 0.41 24.89
C VAL A 68 -14.83 1.45 23.79
N ALA A 69 -15.11 1.00 22.57
CA ALA A 69 -15.41 1.89 21.46
C ALA A 69 -16.74 2.67 21.66
N TRP A 70 -17.73 2.06 22.31
CA TRP A 70 -18.99 2.73 22.70
C TRP A 70 -18.80 3.81 23.76
N GLU A 71 -17.95 3.55 24.75
CA GLU A 71 -17.66 4.45 25.87
C GLU A 71 -16.83 5.65 25.39
N ARG A 72 -15.74 5.39 24.64
CA ARG A 72 -14.76 6.40 24.25
C ARG A 72 -15.04 7.06 22.91
N GLY A 73 -15.77 6.39 22.03
CA GLY A 73 -15.92 6.80 20.65
C GLY A 73 -16.93 7.90 20.41
N VAL A 74 -16.98 8.36 19.16
CA VAL A 74 -18.03 9.23 18.64
C VAL A 74 -18.84 8.49 17.56
N PRO A 75 -20.06 8.92 17.23
CA PRO A 75 -20.83 8.32 16.12
C PRO A 75 -20.05 8.36 14.80
N GLU A 76 -20.24 7.35 13.93
CA GLU A 76 -19.47 7.20 12.66
C GLU A 76 -19.48 8.47 11.80
N ARG A 77 -20.59 9.23 11.78
CA ARG A 77 -20.68 10.52 11.07
C ARG A 77 -19.67 11.55 11.56
N GLU A 78 -19.55 11.71 12.87
CA GLU A 78 -18.62 12.65 13.48
C GLU A 78 -17.19 12.17 13.33
N PHE A 79 -16.96 10.87 13.51
CA PHE A 79 -15.67 10.22 13.27
C PHE A 79 -15.17 10.46 11.84
N ALA A 80 -16.04 10.22 10.85
CA ALA A 80 -15.74 10.45 9.43
C ALA A 80 -15.46 11.93 9.13
N ALA A 81 -16.26 12.86 9.68
CA ALA A 81 -16.06 14.29 9.48
C ALA A 81 -14.73 14.79 10.05
N ARG A 82 -14.31 14.30 11.23
CA ARG A 82 -13.02 14.66 11.83
C ARG A 82 -11.84 14.12 11.01
N ILE A 83 -11.95 12.90 10.49
CA ILE A 83 -10.92 12.29 9.63
C ILE A 83 -10.82 13.04 8.28
N GLU A 84 -11.95 13.40 7.68
CA GLU A 84 -11.98 14.19 6.44
C GLU A 84 -11.29 15.54 6.64
N ALA A 85 -11.58 16.24 7.74
CA ALA A 85 -10.96 17.53 8.05
C ALA A 85 -9.43 17.47 8.19
N GLU A 86 -8.88 16.32 8.58
CA GLU A 86 -7.43 16.08 8.59
C GLU A 86 -6.90 15.69 7.21
N MET A 87 -7.53 14.74 6.54
CA MET A 87 -7.04 14.20 5.26
C MET A 87 -7.18 15.18 4.10
N ALA A 88 -8.17 16.08 4.13
CA ALA A 88 -8.49 17.01 3.05
C ALA A 88 -7.75 18.36 3.15
N ARG A 89 -6.92 18.57 4.19
CA ARG A 89 -6.11 19.80 4.30
C ARG A 89 -5.23 19.96 3.04
N PRO A 90 -5.20 21.15 2.39
CA PRO A 90 -4.45 21.34 1.15
C PRO A 90 -2.99 20.87 1.23
N GLY A 91 -2.53 20.14 0.21
CA GLY A 91 -1.16 19.61 0.13
C GLY A 91 -0.87 18.42 1.05
N THR A 92 -1.90 17.75 1.60
CA THR A 92 -1.72 16.55 2.43
C THR A 92 -1.52 15.31 1.58
N VAL A 93 -0.47 14.54 1.87
CA VAL A 93 -0.30 13.17 1.39
C VAL A 93 -0.65 12.21 2.52
N GLY A 94 -1.79 11.52 2.39
CA GLY A 94 -2.16 10.44 3.32
C GLY A 94 -1.21 9.26 3.13
N VAL A 95 -0.63 8.76 4.21
CA VAL A 95 0.37 7.68 4.16
C VAL A 95 0.22 6.77 5.37
N GLY A 96 0.58 5.51 5.21
CA GLY A 96 0.76 4.58 6.32
C GLY A 96 1.44 3.30 5.83
N TYR A 97 1.19 2.18 6.51
CA TYR A 97 1.79 0.90 6.19
C TYR A 97 0.74 -0.09 5.67
N ASN A 98 0.73 -0.38 4.36
CA ASN A 98 -0.33 -1.15 3.67
C ASN A 98 -1.69 -0.45 3.55
N THR A 99 -1.73 0.87 3.73
CA THR A 99 -2.97 1.66 3.76
C THR A 99 -3.73 1.66 2.45
N ILE A 100 -3.05 1.66 1.30
CA ILE A 100 -3.71 1.75 -0.02
C ILE A 100 -4.63 0.55 -0.29
N ARG A 101 -4.31 -0.61 0.29
CA ARG A 101 -5.09 -1.85 0.10
C ARG A 101 -6.08 -2.11 1.23
N PHE A 102 -6.01 -1.38 2.34
CA PHE A 102 -6.83 -1.61 3.53
C PHE A 102 -7.47 -0.33 4.06
N ASP A 103 -6.73 0.50 4.78
CA ASP A 103 -7.19 1.72 5.48
C ASP A 103 -7.86 2.74 4.55
N ASP A 104 -7.35 2.88 3.34
CA ASP A 104 -7.96 3.75 2.34
C ASP A 104 -9.31 3.21 1.87
N GLU A 105 -9.48 1.89 1.79
CA GLU A 105 -10.77 1.28 1.47
C GLU A 105 -11.74 1.42 2.65
N ILE A 106 -11.29 1.26 3.89
CA ILE A 106 -12.08 1.60 5.09
C ILE A 106 -12.55 3.05 5.03
N THR A 107 -11.65 3.99 4.75
CA THR A 107 -11.94 5.42 4.62
C THR A 107 -12.96 5.67 3.52
N ARG A 108 -12.79 5.07 2.33
CA ARG A 108 -13.72 5.21 1.20
C ARG A 108 -15.13 4.74 1.53
N PHE A 109 -15.26 3.53 2.08
CA PHE A 109 -16.58 2.99 2.44
C PHE A 109 -17.22 3.75 3.60
N MET A 110 -16.43 4.18 4.59
CA MET A 110 -16.90 5.02 5.69
C MET A 110 -17.40 6.38 5.18
N PHE A 111 -16.64 7.06 4.32
CA PHE A 111 -17.05 8.34 3.72
C PHE A 111 -18.32 8.17 2.88
N TRP A 112 -18.39 7.11 2.06
CA TRP A 112 -19.59 6.78 1.29
C TRP A 112 -20.83 6.60 2.18
N ARG A 113 -20.72 5.86 3.29
CA ARG A 113 -21.82 5.67 4.26
C ARG A 113 -22.26 6.98 4.92
N ASN A 114 -21.34 7.93 5.08
CA ASN A 114 -21.56 9.20 5.78
C ASN A 114 -21.72 10.40 4.83
N LEU A 115 -22.01 10.14 3.54
CA LEU A 115 -22.28 11.15 2.52
C LEU A 115 -21.13 12.15 2.29
N ILE A 116 -19.89 11.69 2.48
CA ILE A 116 -18.65 12.41 2.17
C ILE A 116 -18.10 11.83 0.86
N ASP A 117 -17.53 12.66 -0.02
CA ASP A 117 -16.89 12.18 -1.25
C ASP A 117 -15.74 11.20 -0.92
N PRO A 118 -15.81 9.93 -1.34
CA PRO A 118 -14.83 8.91 -0.95
C PRO A 118 -13.41 9.17 -1.47
N TYR A 119 -13.26 9.99 -2.51
CA TYR A 119 -12.03 10.13 -3.28
C TYR A 119 -11.44 11.54 -3.25
N ALA A 120 -12.23 12.58 -2.94
CA ALA A 120 -11.81 13.98 -3.01
C ALA A 120 -10.49 14.25 -2.27
N ARG A 121 -10.34 13.74 -1.04
CA ARG A 121 -9.11 13.85 -0.22
C ARG A 121 -7.85 13.25 -0.86
N GLU A 122 -7.99 12.43 -1.90
CA GLU A 122 -6.89 11.73 -2.54
C GLU A 122 -6.23 12.55 -3.67
N TRP A 123 -6.85 13.66 -4.10
CA TRP A 123 -6.38 14.42 -5.26
C TRP A 123 -6.76 15.91 -5.27
N GLN A 124 -7.88 16.31 -4.66
CA GLN A 124 -8.27 17.72 -4.59
C GLN A 124 -7.26 18.50 -3.75
N ASN A 125 -7.16 19.81 -3.98
CA ASN A 125 -6.31 20.71 -3.19
C ASN A 125 -4.84 20.27 -3.10
N GLN A 126 -4.32 19.65 -4.16
CA GLN A 126 -2.96 19.09 -4.22
C GLN A 126 -2.70 17.94 -3.23
N CYS A 127 -3.74 17.32 -2.69
CA CYS A 127 -3.60 16.14 -1.87
C CYS A 127 -3.11 14.92 -2.69
N GLY A 128 -2.75 13.87 -1.98
CA GLY A 128 -2.25 12.62 -2.54
C GLY A 128 -2.32 11.47 -1.56
N ARG A 129 -1.88 10.29 -2.00
CA ARG A 129 -1.77 9.10 -1.15
C ARG A 129 -0.47 8.36 -1.42
N TRP A 130 0.10 7.74 -0.40
CA TRP A 130 1.33 6.97 -0.47
C TRP A 130 1.29 5.80 0.51
N ASP A 131 2.14 4.80 0.32
CA ASP A 131 2.15 3.58 1.14
C ASP A 131 3.58 3.11 1.35
N LEU A 132 4.01 3.02 2.60
CA LEU A 132 5.39 2.72 2.95
C LEU A 132 5.75 1.25 2.73
N LEU A 133 4.78 0.33 2.70
CA LEU A 133 5.07 -1.11 2.59
C LEU A 133 5.81 -1.45 1.28
N ASP A 134 5.32 -0.97 0.14
CA ASP A 134 5.99 -1.25 -1.13
C ASP A 134 7.30 -0.44 -1.28
N VAL A 135 7.44 0.71 -0.58
CA VAL A 135 8.71 1.46 -0.49
C VAL A 135 9.78 0.66 0.26
N VAL A 136 9.41 0.03 1.36
CA VAL A 136 10.30 -0.83 2.15
C VAL A 136 10.73 -2.06 1.33
N ARG A 137 9.81 -2.68 0.59
CA ARG A 137 10.15 -3.75 -0.35
C ARG A 137 11.11 -3.26 -1.46
N LEU A 138 10.91 -2.04 -1.96
CA LEU A 138 11.80 -1.46 -2.97
C LEU A 138 13.21 -1.21 -2.40
N ALA A 139 13.29 -0.73 -1.16
CA ALA A 139 14.56 -0.56 -0.46
C ALA A 139 15.27 -1.91 -0.29
N TYR A 140 14.59 -2.94 0.20
CA TYR A 140 15.16 -4.29 0.29
C TYR A 140 15.67 -4.81 -1.06
N ALA A 141 14.84 -4.72 -2.11
CA ALA A 141 15.15 -5.32 -3.39
C ALA A 141 16.29 -4.63 -4.14
N LEU A 142 16.44 -3.31 -3.98
CA LEU A 142 17.38 -2.52 -4.78
C LEU A 142 18.53 -1.94 -3.97
N ARG A 143 18.33 -1.57 -2.71
CA ARG A 143 19.32 -0.90 -1.87
C ARG A 143 19.20 -1.37 -0.41
N PRO A 144 19.48 -2.65 -0.13
CA PRO A 144 19.27 -3.24 1.20
C PRO A 144 20.23 -2.70 2.25
N ASP A 145 21.37 -2.14 1.84
CA ASP A 145 22.43 -1.68 2.73
C ASP A 145 21.93 -0.66 3.76
N GLY A 146 22.36 -0.84 5.02
CA GLY A 146 22.04 0.06 6.14
C GLY A 146 20.77 -0.30 6.91
N ILE A 147 19.97 -1.26 6.44
CA ILE A 147 18.76 -1.74 7.13
C ILE A 147 18.91 -3.23 7.44
N VAL A 148 18.54 -3.64 8.65
CA VAL A 148 18.46 -5.05 9.06
C VAL A 148 17.14 -5.63 8.58
N TRP A 149 17.20 -6.68 7.77
CA TRP A 149 16.04 -7.33 7.18
C TRP A 149 15.72 -8.63 7.91
N PRO A 150 14.63 -8.70 8.70
CA PRO A 150 14.30 -9.88 9.47
C PRO A 150 13.77 -11.01 8.58
N THR A 151 14.22 -12.23 8.84
CA THR A 151 13.73 -13.45 8.20
C THR A 151 12.62 -14.11 9.02
N LYS A 152 11.69 -14.78 8.35
CA LYS A 152 10.72 -15.69 8.99
C LYS A 152 11.35 -17.05 9.27
N GLU A 153 10.61 -17.92 9.93
CA GLU A 153 11.00 -19.31 10.22
C GLU A 153 11.32 -20.12 8.95
N ASP A 154 10.63 -19.83 7.84
CA ASP A 154 10.87 -20.47 6.54
C ASP A 154 12.09 -19.92 5.77
N GLY A 155 12.82 -18.96 6.36
CA GLY A 155 13.97 -18.29 5.74
C GLY A 155 13.61 -17.15 4.77
N THR A 156 12.33 -16.96 4.45
CA THR A 156 11.90 -15.83 3.60
C THR A 156 11.90 -14.53 4.37
N GLN A 157 12.04 -13.40 3.67
CA GLN A 157 12.04 -12.10 4.35
C GLN A 157 10.67 -11.69 4.88
N SER A 158 10.69 -11.07 6.06
CA SER A 158 9.53 -10.50 6.69
C SER A 158 9.47 -8.99 6.48
N PHE A 159 8.34 -8.54 5.96
CA PHE A 159 8.01 -7.13 5.80
C PHE A 159 6.87 -6.73 6.75
N LYS A 160 6.75 -7.39 7.90
CA LYS A 160 5.84 -6.94 8.94
C LYS A 160 6.47 -5.77 9.70
N LEU A 161 5.66 -4.75 10.02
CA LEU A 161 6.13 -3.56 10.71
C LEU A 161 6.77 -3.89 12.07
N GLU A 162 6.12 -4.76 12.85
CA GLU A 162 6.63 -5.28 14.13
C GLU A 162 8.03 -5.90 14.01
N HIS A 163 8.26 -6.76 13.01
CA HIS A 163 9.55 -7.43 12.84
C HIS A 163 10.63 -6.44 12.38
N LEU A 164 10.31 -5.54 11.46
CA LEU A 164 11.25 -4.55 10.92
C LEU A 164 11.69 -3.56 12.00
N THR A 165 10.73 -3.06 12.79
CA THR A 165 11.02 -2.14 13.90
C THR A 165 11.89 -2.81 14.96
N GLN A 166 11.54 -4.03 15.38
CA GLN A 166 12.33 -4.81 16.33
C GLN A 166 13.76 -5.06 15.83
N ALA A 167 13.92 -5.51 14.58
CA ALA A 167 15.22 -5.83 14.00
C ALA A 167 16.16 -4.63 13.85
N ASN A 168 15.59 -3.41 13.74
CA ASN A 168 16.34 -2.17 13.57
C ASN A 168 16.38 -1.31 14.84
N GLY A 169 15.96 -1.84 16.00
CA GLY A 169 15.99 -1.12 17.27
C GLY A 169 15.08 0.12 17.31
N LEU A 170 14.02 0.14 16.52
CA LEU A 170 13.03 1.21 16.49
C LEU A 170 11.98 0.98 17.58
N GLN A 171 11.55 2.05 18.24
CA GLN A 171 10.49 1.96 19.25
C GLN A 171 9.16 1.53 18.62
N HIS A 172 8.55 0.52 19.23
CA HIS A 172 7.22 0.00 18.89
C HIS A 172 6.60 -0.51 20.20
N GLU A 173 5.99 0.40 20.97
CA GLU A 173 5.62 0.16 22.38
C GLU A 173 4.50 -0.89 22.53
N ALA A 174 3.45 -0.76 21.75
CA ALA A 174 2.34 -1.71 21.69
C ALA A 174 1.96 -1.92 20.22
N ALA A 175 2.27 -3.09 19.67
CA ALA A 175 1.76 -3.46 18.35
C ALA A 175 0.23 -3.59 18.42
N HIS A 176 -0.47 -3.17 17.36
CA HIS A 176 -1.94 -3.13 17.30
C HIS A 176 -2.58 -2.08 18.23
N ASP A 177 -1.82 -1.01 18.51
CA ASP A 177 -2.38 0.30 18.87
C ASP A 177 -2.08 1.26 17.71
N ALA A 178 -3.12 1.83 17.11
CA ALA A 178 -2.99 2.61 15.88
C ALA A 178 -1.96 3.76 16.01
N LEU A 179 -1.83 4.39 17.18
CA LEU A 179 -0.87 5.49 17.34
C LEU A 179 0.58 4.98 17.40
N SER A 180 0.80 3.87 18.10
CA SER A 180 2.09 3.18 18.14
C SER A 180 2.51 2.72 16.73
N ASP A 181 1.59 2.13 15.95
CA ASP A 181 1.85 1.73 14.56
C ASP A 181 2.13 2.92 13.62
N VAL A 182 1.46 4.06 13.81
CA VAL A 182 1.77 5.32 13.11
C VAL A 182 3.19 5.80 13.43
N ARG A 183 3.60 5.80 14.71
CA ARG A 183 4.96 6.21 15.12
C ARG A 183 6.02 5.26 14.59
N ALA A 184 5.78 3.95 14.65
CA ALA A 184 6.62 2.92 14.06
C ALA A 184 6.80 3.12 12.55
N THR A 185 5.72 3.45 11.84
CA THR A 185 5.74 3.74 10.40
C THR A 185 6.60 4.97 10.09
N ILE A 186 6.46 6.07 10.86
CA ILE A 186 7.29 7.28 10.70
C ILE A 186 8.77 6.97 10.97
N ALA A 187 9.06 6.20 12.04
CA ALA A 187 10.42 5.82 12.38
C ALA A 187 11.08 4.98 11.26
N LEU A 188 10.34 4.04 10.68
CA LEU A 188 10.81 3.25 9.55
C LEU A 188 11.02 4.11 8.29
N ALA A 189 10.12 5.06 8.01
CA ALA A 189 10.29 6.01 6.91
C ALA A 189 11.57 6.87 7.08
N ARG A 190 11.84 7.34 8.30
CA ARG A 190 13.08 8.07 8.64
C ARG A 190 14.31 7.18 8.43
N LEU A 191 14.27 5.91 8.85
CA LEU A 191 15.37 4.96 8.63
C LEU A 191 15.66 4.75 7.14
N VAL A 192 14.62 4.51 6.32
CA VAL A 192 14.77 4.38 4.86
C VAL A 192 15.35 5.65 4.25
N ARG A 193 14.87 6.83 4.65
CA ARG A 193 15.38 8.11 4.14
C ARG A 193 16.82 8.37 4.56
N GLN A 194 17.21 8.01 5.79
CA GLN A 194 18.56 8.19 6.31
C GLN A 194 19.58 7.38 5.50
N HIS A 195 19.29 6.11 5.21
CA HIS A 195 20.21 5.24 4.47
C HIS A 195 20.10 5.38 2.95
N ASN A 196 18.91 5.73 2.44
CA ASN A 196 18.63 5.74 1.00
C ASN A 196 17.79 6.97 0.57
N PRO A 197 18.28 8.21 0.76
CA PRO A 197 17.49 9.42 0.50
C PRO A 197 17.03 9.53 -0.96
N ARG A 198 17.90 9.19 -1.92
CA ARG A 198 17.55 9.20 -3.35
C ARG A 198 16.46 8.17 -3.70
N LEU A 199 16.44 7.01 -3.05
CA LEU A 199 15.41 6.00 -3.24
C LEU A 199 14.09 6.48 -2.63
N PHE A 200 14.15 7.08 -1.44
CA PHE A 200 12.98 7.66 -0.76
C PHE A 200 12.33 8.73 -1.64
N ASP A 201 13.10 9.69 -2.14
CA ASP A 201 12.59 10.76 -3.02
C ASP A 201 12.02 10.22 -4.33
N PHE A 202 12.70 9.24 -4.92
CA PHE A 202 12.22 8.56 -6.12
C PHE A 202 10.89 7.84 -5.86
N ALA A 203 10.82 7.03 -4.81
CA ALA A 203 9.63 6.28 -4.42
C ALA A 203 8.46 7.21 -4.07
N PHE A 204 8.74 8.33 -3.39
CA PHE A 204 7.75 9.36 -3.14
C PHE A 204 7.26 9.96 -4.45
N SER A 205 8.13 10.28 -5.41
CA SER A 205 7.68 10.84 -6.70
C SER A 205 6.65 9.95 -7.43
N LEU A 206 6.71 8.63 -7.25
CA LEU A 206 5.79 7.65 -7.83
C LEU A 206 4.38 7.67 -7.20
N HIS A 207 4.14 8.46 -6.15
CA HIS A 207 2.77 8.66 -5.61
C HIS A 207 1.86 9.39 -6.61
N LYS A 208 2.44 10.13 -7.58
CA LYS A 208 1.70 10.77 -8.67
C LYS A 208 1.64 9.84 -9.89
N LYS A 209 0.42 9.52 -10.33
CA LYS A 209 0.17 8.67 -11.51
C LYS A 209 0.89 9.14 -12.79
N ASP A 210 1.05 10.46 -12.98
CA ASP A 210 1.70 11.01 -14.17
C ASP A 210 3.20 10.76 -14.13
N ARG A 211 3.81 10.77 -12.93
CA ARG A 211 5.21 10.38 -12.75
C ARG A 211 5.42 8.91 -13.01
N VAL A 212 4.49 8.04 -12.59
CA VAL A 212 4.49 6.61 -12.91
C VAL A 212 4.39 6.39 -14.42
N ALA A 213 3.47 7.08 -15.09
CA ALA A 213 3.31 7.00 -16.54
C ALA A 213 4.60 7.43 -17.28
N ALA A 214 5.24 8.50 -16.83
CA ALA A 214 6.53 8.94 -17.37
C ALA A 214 7.65 7.92 -17.13
N GLU A 215 7.73 7.34 -15.94
CA GLU A 215 8.71 6.30 -15.59
C GLU A 215 8.58 5.06 -16.48
N LEU A 216 7.34 4.69 -16.79
CA LEU A 216 7.00 3.56 -17.66
C LEU A 216 6.95 3.91 -19.15
N ARG A 217 7.20 5.19 -19.51
CA ARG A 217 7.16 5.71 -20.89
C ARG A 217 5.82 5.45 -21.59
N LEU A 218 4.72 5.64 -20.86
CA LEU A 218 3.37 5.46 -21.38
C LEU A 218 2.91 6.66 -22.22
N PRO A 219 2.11 6.44 -23.29
CA PRO A 219 1.66 5.14 -23.78
C PRO A 219 2.78 4.33 -24.41
N ALA A 220 2.90 3.07 -24.02
CA ALA A 220 3.86 2.14 -24.60
C ALA A 220 3.31 1.64 -25.95
N THR A 221 4.10 1.78 -27.00
CA THR A 221 3.86 1.19 -28.32
C THR A 221 4.86 0.08 -28.57
N ALA A 222 4.69 -0.72 -29.62
CA ALA A 222 5.67 -1.75 -29.99
C ALA A 222 7.11 -1.20 -30.13
N HIS A 223 7.27 0.08 -30.51
CA HIS A 223 8.59 0.71 -30.67
C HIS A 223 9.12 1.38 -29.38
N THR A 224 8.22 1.86 -28.52
CA THR A 224 8.58 2.62 -27.30
C THR A 224 8.54 1.78 -26.02
N ALA A 225 7.88 0.62 -26.04
CA ALA A 225 7.84 -0.31 -24.91
C ALA A 225 9.25 -0.72 -24.48
N ARG A 226 9.47 -0.74 -23.17
CA ARG A 226 10.72 -1.14 -22.54
C ARG A 226 10.41 -2.02 -21.34
N PRO A 227 11.32 -2.92 -20.96
CA PRO A 227 11.17 -3.65 -19.71
C PRO A 227 11.33 -2.67 -18.55
N PHE A 228 10.67 -2.96 -17.43
CA PHE A 228 10.75 -2.17 -16.20
C PHE A 228 10.78 -3.11 -14.99
N LEU A 229 11.35 -2.65 -13.88
CA LEU A 229 11.26 -3.37 -12.61
C LEU A 229 9.92 -3.04 -11.95
N HIS A 230 9.26 -4.03 -11.38
CA HIS A 230 8.09 -3.82 -10.54
C HIS A 230 8.29 -4.51 -9.20
N VAL A 231 8.13 -3.75 -8.12
CA VAL A 231 8.11 -4.29 -6.75
C VAL A 231 6.66 -4.37 -6.27
N SER A 232 6.28 -5.55 -5.79
CA SER A 232 4.93 -5.83 -5.29
C SER A 232 4.93 -7.06 -4.40
N GLY A 233 4.15 -7.03 -3.31
CA GLY A 233 3.90 -8.22 -2.48
C GLY A 233 3.21 -9.39 -3.21
N MET A 234 2.77 -9.22 -4.45
CA MET A 234 2.28 -10.33 -5.29
C MET A 234 3.43 -11.18 -5.88
N PHE A 235 4.66 -10.67 -5.87
CA PHE A 235 5.83 -11.45 -6.22
C PHE A 235 6.43 -12.13 -4.96
N PRO A 236 6.97 -13.36 -5.09
CA PRO A 236 7.53 -14.08 -3.94
C PRO A 236 8.60 -13.28 -3.20
N ALA A 237 8.63 -13.40 -1.87
CA ALA A 237 9.63 -12.75 -1.03
C ALA A 237 11.06 -13.26 -1.32
N GLU A 238 11.19 -14.50 -1.79
CA GLU A 238 12.45 -15.10 -2.26
C GLU A 238 13.08 -14.32 -3.44
N ARG A 239 12.24 -13.69 -4.27
CA ARG A 239 12.66 -12.78 -5.36
C ARG A 239 12.74 -11.32 -4.91
N GLY A 240 12.74 -11.06 -3.60
CA GLY A 240 12.66 -9.73 -3.02
C GLY A 240 11.40 -8.96 -3.39
N CYS A 241 10.29 -9.67 -3.64
CA CYS A 241 9.05 -9.07 -4.12
C CYS A 241 9.24 -8.29 -5.44
N LEU A 242 10.20 -8.68 -6.28
CA LEU A 242 10.58 -7.97 -7.50
C LEU A 242 10.45 -8.86 -8.75
N ALA A 243 10.00 -8.23 -9.85
CA ALA A 243 9.99 -8.82 -11.18
C ALA A 243 10.45 -7.83 -12.25
N VAL A 244 11.04 -8.36 -13.33
CA VAL A 244 11.29 -7.60 -14.56
C VAL A 244 10.08 -7.80 -15.46
N MET A 245 9.33 -6.73 -15.68
CA MET A 245 8.04 -6.76 -16.36
C MET A 245 8.13 -6.15 -17.75
N TRP A 246 7.34 -6.68 -18.69
CA TRP A 246 7.13 -6.09 -20.01
C TRP A 246 5.69 -5.59 -20.16
N PRO A 247 5.45 -4.33 -20.56
CA PRO A 247 4.10 -3.81 -20.74
C PRO A 247 3.47 -4.41 -22.00
N LEU A 248 2.32 -5.07 -21.85
CA LEU A 248 1.57 -5.69 -22.94
C LEU A 248 0.52 -4.74 -23.53
N ALA A 249 -0.30 -4.14 -22.67
CA ALA A 249 -1.41 -3.28 -23.09
C ALA A 249 -1.89 -2.38 -21.94
N SER A 250 -2.59 -1.31 -22.28
CA SER A 250 -3.47 -0.61 -21.33
C SER A 250 -4.68 -1.49 -21.01
N HIS A 251 -5.18 -1.43 -19.77
CA HIS A 251 -6.39 -2.15 -19.41
C HIS A 251 -7.61 -1.59 -20.19
N PRO A 252 -8.48 -2.43 -20.77
CA PRO A 252 -9.52 -2.00 -21.71
C PRO A 252 -10.57 -1.06 -21.10
N THR A 253 -10.80 -1.15 -19.79
CA THR A 253 -11.83 -0.34 -19.09
C THR A 253 -11.26 0.57 -18.01
N ASN A 254 -10.00 0.40 -17.61
CA ASN A 254 -9.40 1.14 -16.51
C ASN A 254 -8.17 1.92 -17.02
N LYS A 255 -8.36 3.21 -17.26
CA LYS A 255 -7.30 4.09 -17.79
C LYS A 255 -6.07 4.22 -16.87
N ASN A 256 -6.20 3.87 -15.59
CA ASN A 256 -5.10 3.94 -14.62
C ASN A 256 -4.39 2.60 -14.47
N GLU A 257 -4.58 1.65 -15.38
CA GLU A 257 -4.07 0.29 -15.23
C GLU A 257 -3.40 -0.19 -16.52
N ILE A 258 -2.24 -0.81 -16.36
CA ILE A 258 -1.54 -1.51 -17.44
C ILE A 258 -1.46 -3.00 -17.15
N ILE A 259 -1.49 -3.80 -18.20
CA ILE A 259 -1.29 -5.24 -18.18
C ILE A 259 0.17 -5.50 -18.54
N ALA A 260 0.88 -6.27 -17.71
CA ALA A 260 2.28 -6.58 -17.92
C ALA A 260 2.58 -8.07 -17.73
N TRP A 261 3.60 -8.55 -18.44
CA TRP A 261 4.12 -9.91 -18.38
C TRP A 261 5.39 -9.96 -17.53
N ASP A 262 5.55 -10.98 -16.67
CA ASP A 262 6.80 -11.24 -15.96
C ASP A 262 7.80 -11.95 -16.91
N LEU A 263 8.89 -11.26 -17.24
CA LEU A 263 9.93 -11.73 -18.15
C LEU A 263 10.77 -12.89 -17.61
N ALA A 264 10.56 -13.31 -16.35
CA ALA A 264 11.09 -14.59 -15.86
C ALA A 264 10.45 -15.81 -16.53
N HIS A 265 9.35 -15.62 -17.28
CA HIS A 265 8.59 -16.68 -17.93
C HIS A 265 8.53 -16.49 -19.46
N ASP A 266 8.46 -17.61 -20.19
CA ASP A 266 8.46 -17.63 -21.65
C ASP A 266 7.12 -17.12 -22.23
N PRO A 267 7.09 -15.97 -22.92
CA PRO A 267 5.85 -15.40 -23.45
C PRO A 267 5.27 -16.15 -24.65
N ARG A 268 5.98 -17.14 -25.21
CA ARG A 268 5.48 -17.92 -26.36
C ARG A 268 4.17 -18.63 -26.06
N GLU A 269 3.89 -18.95 -24.80
CA GLU A 269 2.60 -19.56 -24.43
C GLU A 269 1.41 -18.67 -24.78
N LEU A 270 1.55 -17.34 -24.73
CA LEU A 270 0.46 -16.42 -25.09
C LEU A 270 0.01 -16.55 -26.55
N ALA A 271 0.94 -16.89 -27.46
CA ALA A 271 0.63 -17.01 -28.88
C ALA A 271 -0.21 -18.26 -29.20
N LEU A 272 -0.24 -19.24 -28.29
CA LEU A 272 -0.87 -20.54 -28.48
C LEU A 272 -2.22 -20.67 -27.75
N LEU A 273 -2.61 -19.69 -26.94
CA LEU A 273 -3.81 -19.75 -26.10
C LEU A 273 -4.98 -18.99 -26.74
N ASP A 274 -6.16 -19.60 -26.73
CA ASP A 274 -7.41 -18.90 -27.02
C ASP A 274 -7.88 -18.05 -25.82
N THR A 275 -8.87 -17.19 -26.07
CA THR A 275 -9.38 -16.26 -25.07
C THR A 275 -10.06 -16.95 -23.89
N GLU A 276 -10.72 -18.08 -24.12
CA GLU A 276 -11.40 -18.83 -23.05
C GLU A 276 -10.38 -19.46 -22.10
N THR A 277 -9.33 -20.06 -22.64
CA THR A 277 -8.23 -20.65 -21.87
C THR A 277 -7.45 -19.58 -21.10
N LEU A 278 -7.19 -18.42 -21.71
CA LEU A 278 -6.61 -17.27 -21.02
C LEU A 278 -7.46 -16.85 -19.81
N ARG A 279 -8.79 -16.73 -19.98
CA ARG A 279 -9.72 -16.36 -18.90
C ARG A 279 -9.74 -17.42 -17.80
N LEU A 280 -9.80 -18.69 -18.17
CA LEU A 280 -9.76 -19.81 -17.21
C LEU A 280 -8.50 -19.72 -16.34
N ARG A 281 -7.32 -19.58 -16.95
CA ARG A 281 -6.03 -19.53 -16.24
C ARG A 281 -5.88 -18.29 -15.34
N MET A 282 -6.44 -17.15 -15.74
CA MET A 282 -6.33 -15.90 -15.00
C MET A 282 -7.27 -15.82 -13.79
N PHE A 283 -8.51 -16.29 -13.94
CA PHE A 283 -9.58 -16.03 -12.99
C PHE A 283 -10.02 -17.23 -12.15
N THR A 284 -9.47 -18.42 -12.42
CA THR A 284 -9.62 -19.59 -11.53
C THR A 284 -8.63 -19.51 -10.38
N ARG A 285 -9.07 -19.80 -9.15
CA ARG A 285 -8.15 -19.89 -8.00
C ARG A 285 -7.10 -20.95 -8.29
N THR A 286 -5.85 -20.72 -7.88
CA THR A 286 -4.75 -21.64 -8.22
C THR A 286 -5.01 -23.08 -7.78
N ALA A 287 -5.66 -23.29 -6.62
CA ALA A 287 -6.04 -24.61 -6.13
C ALA A 287 -7.14 -25.32 -6.96
N ASP A 288 -7.89 -24.57 -7.75
CA ASP A 288 -8.98 -25.08 -8.59
C ASP A 288 -8.58 -25.19 -10.07
N LEU A 289 -7.31 -24.89 -10.41
CA LEU A 289 -6.83 -25.03 -11.79
C LEU A 289 -6.70 -26.52 -12.16
N PRO A 290 -6.98 -26.89 -13.43
CA PRO A 290 -6.73 -28.25 -13.90
C PRO A 290 -5.27 -28.67 -13.72
N GLU A 291 -5.04 -29.96 -13.54
CA GLU A 291 -3.69 -30.52 -13.39
C GLU A 291 -2.80 -30.14 -14.60
N GLY A 292 -1.56 -29.73 -14.33
CA GLY A 292 -0.61 -29.25 -15.34
C GLY A 292 -0.87 -27.83 -15.86
N VAL A 293 -1.97 -27.18 -15.47
CA VAL A 293 -2.28 -25.80 -15.85
C VAL A 293 -1.84 -24.83 -14.76
N THR A 294 -0.96 -23.91 -15.12
CA THR A 294 -0.47 -22.87 -14.20
C THR A 294 -1.16 -21.54 -14.44
N ARG A 295 -1.25 -20.68 -13.42
CA ARG A 295 -1.67 -19.29 -13.60
C ARG A 295 -0.69 -18.58 -14.54
N LEU A 296 -1.22 -17.78 -15.47
CA LEU A 296 -0.37 -17.00 -16.36
C LEU A 296 0.43 -15.96 -15.57
N PRO A 297 1.70 -15.71 -15.94
CA PRO A 297 2.57 -14.71 -15.31
C PRO A 297 2.22 -13.28 -15.77
N ILE A 298 0.93 -12.98 -15.79
CA ILE A 298 0.37 -11.66 -16.08
C ILE A 298 0.02 -10.99 -14.77
N LYS A 299 0.46 -9.74 -14.62
CA LYS A 299 0.07 -8.89 -13.51
C LYS A 299 -0.32 -7.51 -14.03
N THR A 300 -1.33 -6.91 -13.43
CA THR A 300 -1.67 -5.51 -13.70
C THR A 300 -0.98 -4.55 -12.73
N VAL A 301 -0.67 -3.35 -13.21
CA VAL A 301 -0.07 -2.26 -12.44
C VAL A 301 -1.01 -1.07 -12.46
N HIS A 302 -1.48 -0.68 -11.28
CA HIS A 302 -2.40 0.44 -11.09
C HIS A 302 -1.59 1.72 -10.83
N LEU A 303 -1.57 2.64 -11.79
CA LEU A 303 -0.81 3.90 -11.75
C LEU A 303 -1.22 4.81 -10.59
N ASN A 304 -2.48 4.74 -10.15
CA ASN A 304 -3.03 5.58 -9.08
C ASN A 304 -2.98 4.92 -7.68
N LYS A 305 -2.25 3.81 -7.54
CA LYS A 305 -2.04 3.09 -6.27
C LYS A 305 -0.56 3.10 -5.87
N SER A 306 0.14 4.20 -6.18
CA SER A 306 1.55 4.43 -5.86
C SER A 306 2.47 3.22 -6.13
N PRO A 307 2.42 2.61 -7.33
CA PRO A 307 3.16 1.40 -7.61
C PRO A 307 4.67 1.67 -7.65
N MET A 308 5.45 0.84 -6.97
CA MET A 308 6.91 0.90 -7.07
C MET A 308 7.35 0.27 -8.40
N VAL A 309 7.73 1.14 -9.34
CA VAL A 309 8.22 0.78 -10.66
C VAL A 309 9.50 1.53 -10.99
N VAL A 310 10.41 0.90 -11.73
CA VAL A 310 11.67 1.51 -12.17
C VAL A 310 11.87 1.23 -13.65
N GLY A 311 11.85 2.26 -14.49
CA GLY A 311 11.97 2.12 -15.94
C GLY A 311 13.40 1.78 -16.40
N ASN A 312 14.40 2.02 -15.55
CA ASN A 312 15.78 1.63 -15.81
C ASN A 312 16.11 0.27 -15.15
N VAL A 313 16.03 -0.80 -15.92
CA VAL A 313 16.37 -2.16 -15.45
C VAL A 313 17.83 -2.32 -15.01
N LYS A 314 18.75 -1.44 -15.45
CA LYS A 314 20.15 -1.43 -14.99
C LYS A 314 20.32 -1.03 -13.51
N THR A 315 19.22 -0.70 -12.84
CA THR A 315 19.22 -0.44 -11.40
C THR A 315 19.46 -1.73 -10.59
N LEU A 316 19.14 -2.90 -11.16
CA LEU A 316 19.60 -4.20 -10.67
C LEU A 316 21.09 -4.35 -10.99
N THR A 317 21.88 -4.63 -9.96
CA THR A 317 23.28 -5.00 -10.09
C THR A 317 23.41 -6.52 -10.13
N PRO A 318 24.42 -7.12 -10.77
CA PRO A 318 24.58 -8.59 -10.79
C PRO A 318 24.65 -9.27 -9.41
N ALA A 319 24.96 -8.52 -8.35
CA ALA A 319 24.98 -9.00 -6.96
C ALA A 319 23.59 -9.02 -6.28
N LEU A 320 22.56 -8.43 -6.91
CA LEU A 320 21.16 -8.36 -6.48
C LEU A 320 20.30 -9.19 -7.43
#